data_AF-H5Y8T6-F1
#
_entry.id   AF-H5Y8T6-F1
#
_cell.length_a   1.000
_cell.length_b   1.000
_cell.length_c   1.000
_cell.angle_alpha   90.00
_cell.angle_beta   90.00
_cell.angle_gamma   90.00
#
_symmetry.space_group_name_H-M   'P 1'
#
loop_
_entity.id
_entity.type
_entity.pdbx_description
1 polymer ?
#
loop_
_entity_poly.entity_id
_entity_poly.type
_entity_poly.pdbx_seq_one_letter_code
_entity_poly.pdbx_strand_id
1 'polypeptide(L)'
;MLKLVFLTSLVFITGSIPSEARPFRNQQIAECNVSMPCDFSYRQADRSNVRRGDWLQMRQRGTAMNAFASASEPEGRVIGGRPAGCPSSYCGCGAALRVFGRVIPELNLAANWLRFPRTSPAPGMVAARRGHVFVLEQHVGGDMWMAYDSNSGGHATRVHARSLRGYTVVNPHAT
;
A
#
# COMPACT_ATOMS: atom_id res chain seq x y z
N MET A 1 28.99 39.72 -50.52
CA MET A 1 27.51 39.81 -50.38
C MET A 1 27.00 38.46 -49.89
N LEU A 2 25.85 38.45 -49.18
CA LEU A 2 25.27 37.38 -48.32
C LEU A 2 25.95 37.25 -46.94
N LYS A 3 25.67 38.12 -45.95
CA LYS A 3 24.46 38.26 -45.10
C LYS A 3 24.21 37.05 -44.18
N LEU A 4 24.62 37.25 -42.93
CA LEU A 4 24.32 36.49 -41.72
C LEU A 4 22.86 36.04 -41.63
N VAL A 5 22.66 34.75 -41.38
CA VAL A 5 21.37 34.16 -41.02
C VAL A 5 21.15 34.39 -39.52
N PHE A 6 20.32 35.38 -39.21
CA PHE A 6 19.66 35.50 -37.91
C PHE A 6 18.63 34.37 -37.81
N LEU A 7 18.84 33.43 -36.89
CA LEU A 7 17.80 32.49 -36.48
C LEU A 7 17.50 32.73 -35.02
N THR A 8 16.34 33.34 -34.84
CA THR A 8 15.81 33.99 -33.66
C THR A 8 15.45 32.99 -32.56
N SER A 9 15.92 33.32 -31.37
CA SER A 9 15.49 32.80 -30.08
C SER A 9 13.97 32.89 -29.94
N LEU A 10 13.30 31.77 -29.64
CA LEU A 10 11.93 31.78 -29.14
C LEU A 10 11.94 31.22 -27.71
N VAL A 11 12.11 32.14 -26.78
CA VAL A 11 12.05 31.96 -25.34
C VAL A 11 10.57 31.76 -24.96
N PHE A 12 10.19 30.52 -24.62
CA PHE A 12 8.92 30.24 -23.97
C PHE A 12 9.05 30.54 -22.48
N ILE A 13 8.68 31.76 -22.07
CA ILE A 13 8.47 32.14 -20.67
C ILE A 13 6.99 32.51 -20.50
N THR A 14 6.46 32.14 -19.33
CA THR A 14 5.11 32.38 -18.75
C THR A 14 4.10 31.24 -18.98
N GLY A 15 3.42 30.69 -17.96
CA GLY A 15 3.32 31.11 -16.55
C GLY A 15 3.00 29.95 -15.61
N SER A 16 3.54 30.04 -14.39
CA SER A 16 3.20 29.18 -13.27
C SER A 16 1.79 29.56 -12.78
N ILE A 17 0.83 28.66 -12.94
CA ILE A 17 -0.50 28.79 -12.34
C ILE A 17 -0.36 28.44 -10.85
N PRO A 18 -0.60 29.35 -9.90
CA PRO A 18 -0.81 28.94 -8.52
C PRO A 18 -2.10 28.11 -8.48
N SER A 19 -1.99 26.82 -8.12
CA SER A 19 -3.16 26.05 -7.72
C SER A 19 -3.66 26.65 -6.41
N GLU A 20 -4.70 27.48 -6.51
CA GLU A 20 -5.44 28.01 -5.38
C GLU A 20 -6.15 26.84 -4.69
N ALA A 21 -5.54 26.34 -3.62
CA ALA A 21 -6.18 25.39 -2.71
C ALA A 21 -7.34 26.13 -2.02
N ARG A 22 -8.56 25.85 -2.44
CA ARG A 22 -9.76 26.36 -1.78
C ARG A 22 -9.72 25.97 -0.30
N PRO A 23 -9.85 26.91 0.65
CA PRO A 23 -10.04 26.55 2.04
C PRO A 23 -11.35 25.76 2.11
N PHE A 24 -11.29 24.59 2.75
CA PHE A 24 -12.47 23.76 3.02
C PHE A 24 -13.39 24.55 3.96
N ARG A 25 -14.29 25.34 3.39
CA ARG A 25 -15.37 25.98 4.12
C ARG A 25 -16.31 24.87 4.54
N ASN A 26 -16.33 24.59 5.84
CA ASN A 26 -17.28 23.67 6.45
C ASN A 26 -18.68 24.31 6.36
N GLN A 27 -19.29 24.25 5.18
CA GLN A 27 -20.70 24.58 4.99
C GLN A 27 -21.48 23.39 5.52
N GLN A 28 -22.08 23.57 6.70
CA GLN A 28 -23.22 22.79 7.15
C GLN A 28 -24.24 22.74 6.02
N ILE A 29 -24.34 21.59 5.35
CA ILE A 29 -25.53 21.24 4.60
C ILE A 29 -26.46 20.59 5.60
N ALA A 30 -27.58 21.27 5.83
CA ALA A 30 -28.73 20.73 6.51
C ALA A 30 -29.27 19.53 5.71
N GLU A 31 -29.47 18.42 6.40
CA GLU A 31 -30.55 17.46 6.17
C GLU A 31 -30.64 16.86 4.75
N CYS A 32 -29.84 15.82 4.49
CA CYS A 32 -30.29 14.70 3.64
C CYS A 32 -30.39 13.45 4.51
N ASN A 33 -31.58 13.25 5.07
CA ASN A 33 -31.96 12.11 5.89
C ASN A 33 -32.24 10.89 5.00
N VAL A 34 -31.20 10.14 4.63
CA VAL A 34 -31.36 8.76 4.13
C VAL A 34 -30.58 7.83 5.03
N SER A 35 -31.29 7.29 6.02
CA SER A 35 -30.88 6.13 6.80
C SER A 35 -31.22 4.87 5.99
N MET A 36 -30.22 4.06 5.63
CA MET A 36 -30.43 2.63 5.35
C MET A 36 -30.17 1.87 6.66
N PRO A 37 -31.09 1.03 7.15
CA PRO A 37 -30.88 0.32 8.40
C PRO A 37 -30.08 -0.96 8.15
N CYS A 38 -28.99 -1.14 8.90
CA CYS A 38 -28.53 -2.47 9.27
C CYS A 38 -28.55 -2.53 10.79
N ASP A 39 -29.50 -3.31 11.31
CA ASP A 39 -29.69 -3.64 12.72
C ASP A 39 -28.37 -3.93 13.44
N PHE A 40 -28.02 -3.04 14.38
CA PHE A 40 -27.19 -3.39 15.53
C PHE A 40 -27.75 -2.65 16.76
N SER A 41 -28.50 -3.40 17.57
CA SER A 41 -29.09 -2.96 18.82
C SER A 41 -28.03 -2.48 19.83
N TYR A 42 -27.80 -1.18 19.89
CA TYR A 42 -27.29 -0.53 21.10
C TYR A 42 -28.41 0.33 21.70
N ARG A 43 -28.79 0.01 22.95
CA ARG A 43 -29.64 0.87 23.77
C ARG A 43 -28.94 2.23 23.92
N GLN A 44 -29.35 3.22 23.14
CA GLN A 44 -29.00 4.61 23.39
C GLN A 44 -29.85 5.11 24.56
N ALA A 45 -29.15 5.52 25.62
CA ALA A 45 -29.75 6.22 26.74
C ALA A 45 -30.43 7.49 26.23
N ASP A 46 -31.69 7.63 26.63
CA ASP A 46 -32.54 8.79 26.44
C ASP A 46 -31.80 10.08 26.84
N ARG A 47 -31.74 11.03 25.90
CA ARG A 47 -31.00 12.29 26.04
C ARG A 47 -31.98 13.40 26.37
N SER A 48 -32.56 13.34 27.57
CA SER A 48 -33.34 14.45 28.12
C SER A 48 -32.41 15.43 28.89
N ASN A 49 -32.42 16.68 28.43
CA ASN A 49 -32.04 17.91 29.15
C ASN A 49 -30.82 17.85 30.09
N VAL A 50 -29.60 18.03 29.55
CA VAL A 50 -28.42 18.34 30.38
C VAL A 50 -28.20 19.85 30.41
N ARG A 51 -28.49 20.42 31.58
CA ARG A 51 -28.24 21.82 31.92
C ARG A 51 -26.74 22.14 31.89
N ARG A 52 -26.45 23.39 31.49
CA ARG A 52 -25.14 24.06 31.51
C ARG A 52 -24.54 23.99 32.93
N GLY A 53 -23.70 23.00 33.23
CA GLY A 53 -23.14 22.89 34.58
C GLY A 53 -22.02 21.86 34.82
N ASP A 54 -21.52 21.15 33.81
CA ASP A 54 -20.74 19.91 34.08
C ASP A 54 -19.39 19.80 33.35
N TRP A 55 -18.69 20.93 33.18
CA TRP A 55 -17.35 20.96 32.56
C TRP A 55 -16.23 20.45 33.48
N LEU A 56 -16.49 20.26 34.77
CA LEU A 56 -15.48 19.81 35.75
C LEU A 56 -15.44 18.29 35.94
N GLN A 57 -16.48 17.55 35.54
CA GLN A 57 -16.51 16.09 35.67
C GLN A 57 -15.93 15.36 34.43
N MET A 58 -15.78 16.05 33.30
CA MET A 58 -15.21 15.50 32.06
C MET A 58 -13.66 15.46 32.05
N ARG A 59 -13.00 16.01 33.07
CA ARG A 59 -11.52 16.00 33.17
C ARG A 59 -10.96 14.72 33.79
N GLN A 60 -11.77 13.93 34.51
CA GLN A 60 -11.34 12.67 35.14
C GLN A 60 -11.69 11.41 34.34
N ARG A 61 -12.40 11.54 33.21
CA ARG A 61 -12.64 10.43 32.24
C ARG A 61 -11.70 10.46 31.03
N GLY A 62 -10.70 11.34 31.04
CA GLY A 62 -9.72 11.51 29.95
C GLY A 62 -8.58 10.48 29.91
N THR A 63 -8.57 9.48 30.79
CA THR A 63 -7.52 8.44 30.84
C THR A 63 -7.95 7.09 30.23
N ALA A 64 -9.18 6.97 29.73
CA ALA A 64 -9.71 5.72 29.16
C ALA A 64 -10.15 5.83 27.69
N MET A 65 -9.66 6.84 26.96
CA MET A 65 -9.93 7.05 25.52
C MET A 65 -8.65 7.01 24.67
N ASN A 66 -7.54 6.48 25.20
CA ASN A 66 -6.31 6.22 24.43
C ASN A 66 -6.07 4.72 24.15
N ALA A 67 -7.11 3.89 24.26
CA ALA A 67 -7.02 2.44 24.01
C ALA A 67 -7.75 2.00 22.73
N PHE A 68 -8.00 2.91 21.78
CA PHE A 68 -8.57 2.59 20.45
C PHE A 68 -7.73 3.14 19.28
N ALA A 69 -6.45 3.38 19.53
CA ALA A 69 -5.48 3.72 18.49
C ALA A 69 -4.30 2.74 18.56
N SER A 70 -4.53 1.47 18.23
CA SER A 70 -3.49 0.49 17.85
C SER A 70 -4.16 -0.78 17.29
N ALA A 71 -4.88 -0.64 16.18
CA ALA A 71 -5.07 -1.74 15.24
C ALA A 71 -4.35 -1.39 13.93
N SER A 72 -3.06 -1.06 14.05
CA SER A 72 -2.16 -0.91 12.92
C SER A 72 -1.51 -2.26 12.63
N GLU A 73 -2.24 -3.17 12.01
CA GLU A 73 -1.61 -4.33 11.37
C GLU A 73 -2.28 -4.64 10.02
N PRO A 74 -1.89 -3.89 8.98
CA PRO A 74 -1.60 -4.46 7.66
C PRO A 74 -0.08 -4.54 7.43
N GLU A 75 0.73 -4.13 8.40
CA GLU A 75 2.16 -3.91 8.25
C GLU A 75 2.94 -5.16 8.65
N GLY A 76 2.57 -6.32 8.10
CA GLY A 76 3.08 -7.60 8.56
C GLY A 76 4.60 -7.68 8.70
N ARG A 77 5.04 -8.59 9.57
CA ARG A 77 6.39 -8.66 10.15
C ARG A 77 7.51 -8.28 9.19
N VAL A 78 8.16 -7.15 9.46
CA VAL A 78 9.43 -6.75 8.83
C VAL A 78 10.53 -7.72 9.28
N ILE A 79 11.21 -8.34 8.33
CA ILE A 79 12.29 -9.30 8.58
C ILE A 79 13.65 -8.82 8.07
N GLY A 80 13.70 -7.66 7.41
CA GLY A 80 14.96 -7.08 6.96
C GLY A 80 14.77 -5.96 5.94
N GLY A 81 15.90 -5.48 5.40
CA GLY A 81 15.95 -4.46 4.35
C GLY A 81 16.48 -5.00 3.03
N ARG A 82 17.11 -4.12 2.25
CA ARG A 82 17.75 -4.46 0.98
C ARG A 82 18.99 -5.36 1.22
N PRO A 83 19.04 -6.57 0.64
CA PRO A 83 20.24 -7.41 0.71
C PRO A 83 21.43 -6.79 -0.03
N ALA A 84 22.64 -7.13 0.40
CA ALA A 84 23.86 -6.75 -0.32
C ALA A 84 23.85 -7.33 -1.75
N GLY A 85 24.28 -6.54 -2.73
CA GLY A 85 24.27 -6.93 -4.15
C GLY A 85 22.93 -6.76 -4.88
N CYS A 86 21.84 -6.47 -4.17
CA CYS A 86 20.55 -6.17 -4.80
C CYS A 86 20.40 -4.68 -5.20
N PRO A 87 19.67 -4.37 -6.28
CA PRO A 87 19.36 -2.99 -6.69
C PRO A 87 18.46 -2.27 -5.67
N SER A 88 18.24 -0.95 -5.81
CA SER A 88 17.36 -0.20 -4.90
C SER A 88 15.90 -0.69 -4.93
N SER A 89 15.41 -1.10 -6.10
CA SER A 89 14.13 -1.80 -6.26
C SER A 89 14.38 -3.31 -6.29
N TYR A 90 14.32 -3.95 -5.13
CA TYR A 90 14.83 -5.31 -4.94
C TYR A 90 13.77 -6.40 -4.75
N CYS A 91 12.52 -6.19 -5.20
CA CYS A 91 11.48 -7.23 -5.09
C CYS A 91 11.88 -8.52 -5.83
N GLY A 92 12.38 -8.40 -7.07
CA GLY A 92 12.87 -9.53 -7.85
C GLY A 92 14.14 -10.16 -7.29
N CYS A 93 15.12 -9.34 -6.87
CA CYS A 93 16.37 -9.83 -6.30
C CYS A 93 16.14 -10.60 -4.98
N GLY A 94 15.30 -10.06 -4.10
CA GLY A 94 14.94 -10.71 -2.84
C GLY A 94 14.15 -12.00 -3.05
N ALA A 95 13.22 -12.03 -4.02
CA ALA A 95 12.54 -13.26 -4.40
C ALA A 95 13.53 -14.31 -4.94
N ALA A 96 14.51 -13.92 -5.76
CA ALA A 96 15.53 -14.83 -6.28
C ALA A 96 16.40 -15.41 -5.16
N LEU A 97 16.80 -14.59 -4.19
CA LEU A 97 17.50 -15.05 -2.99
C LEU A 97 16.65 -16.03 -2.17
N ARG A 98 15.35 -15.76 -2.00
CA ARG A 98 14.45 -16.61 -1.23
C ARG A 98 14.19 -17.97 -1.88
N VAL A 99 14.09 -18.02 -3.21
CA VAL A 99 13.75 -19.22 -3.99
C VAL A 99 15.00 -20.01 -4.39
N PHE A 100 16.05 -19.34 -4.87
CA PHE A 100 17.23 -19.97 -5.44
C PHE A 100 18.49 -19.85 -4.57
N GLY A 101 18.45 -19.09 -3.48
CA GLY A 101 19.61 -18.88 -2.59
C GLY A 101 20.70 -17.98 -3.18
N ARG A 102 20.48 -17.36 -4.34
CA ARG A 102 21.47 -16.50 -5.02
C ARG A 102 20.81 -15.37 -5.80
N VAL A 103 21.57 -14.30 -6.04
CA VAL A 103 21.16 -13.22 -6.94
C VAL A 103 21.22 -13.73 -8.38
N ILE A 104 20.12 -13.57 -9.11
CA ILE A 104 20.01 -13.86 -10.55
C ILE A 104 19.65 -12.53 -11.22
N PRO A 105 20.62 -11.83 -11.85
CA PRO A 105 20.40 -10.48 -12.38
C PRO A 105 19.20 -10.36 -13.33
N GLU A 106 18.96 -11.38 -14.13
CA GLU A 106 17.85 -11.45 -15.07
C GLU A 106 16.49 -11.44 -14.36
N LEU A 107 16.42 -11.88 -13.11
CA LEU A 107 15.20 -11.91 -12.30
C LEU A 107 15.07 -10.69 -11.38
N ASN A 108 16.01 -9.75 -11.39
CA ASN A 108 15.86 -8.50 -10.63
C ASN A 108 14.65 -7.70 -11.14
N LEU A 109 14.36 -7.76 -12.43
CA LEU A 109 13.17 -7.16 -13.02
C LEU A 109 11.96 -8.08 -12.83
N ALA A 110 10.95 -7.61 -12.09
CA ALA A 110 9.73 -8.36 -11.80
C ALA A 110 9.03 -8.92 -13.07
N ALA A 111 9.07 -8.19 -14.19
CA ALA A 111 8.46 -8.64 -15.44
C ALA A 111 9.07 -9.94 -15.99
N ASN A 112 10.36 -10.22 -15.73
CA ASN A 112 11.04 -11.41 -16.24
C ASN A 112 10.57 -12.69 -15.52
N TRP A 113 10.00 -12.58 -14.32
CA TRP A 113 9.39 -13.72 -13.63
C TRP A 113 8.18 -14.28 -14.37
N LEU A 114 7.50 -13.47 -15.19
CA LEU A 114 6.37 -13.92 -16.01
C LEU A 114 6.78 -14.87 -17.15
N ARG A 115 8.08 -15.13 -17.35
CA ARG A 115 8.60 -16.13 -18.30
C ARG A 115 8.50 -17.56 -17.76
N PHE A 116 8.45 -17.73 -16.43
CA PHE A 116 8.21 -19.03 -15.82
C PHE A 116 6.79 -19.52 -16.15
N PRO A 117 6.58 -20.85 -16.25
CA PRO A 117 5.27 -21.39 -16.57
C PRO A 117 4.27 -21.05 -15.47
N ARG A 118 3.05 -20.71 -15.89
CA ARG A 118 1.95 -20.42 -14.97
C ARG A 118 1.53 -21.69 -14.24
N THR A 119 1.12 -21.54 -12.99
CA THR A 119 0.71 -22.66 -12.13
C THR A 119 -0.36 -22.23 -11.13
N SER A 120 -0.94 -23.20 -10.43
CA SER A 120 -1.83 -22.94 -9.30
C SER A 120 -1.05 -22.42 -8.08
N PRO A 121 -1.64 -21.54 -7.24
CA PRO A 121 -1.03 -21.09 -5.99
C PRO A 121 -0.64 -22.25 -5.08
N ALA A 122 0.65 -22.31 -4.71
CA ALA A 122 1.20 -23.27 -3.78
C ALA A 122 2.41 -22.65 -3.04
N PRO A 123 2.79 -23.17 -1.85
CA PRO A 123 4.02 -22.76 -1.17
C PRO A 123 5.24 -22.90 -2.09
N GLY A 124 6.13 -21.91 -2.07
CA GLY A 124 7.31 -21.83 -2.94
C GLY A 124 7.05 -21.31 -4.35
N MET A 125 5.78 -21.15 -4.76
CA MET A 125 5.45 -20.48 -6.02
C MET A 125 5.60 -18.97 -5.89
N VAL A 126 5.64 -18.29 -7.03
CA VAL A 126 5.88 -16.85 -7.06
C VAL A 126 4.70 -16.15 -7.70
N ALA A 127 4.20 -15.10 -7.04
CA ALA A 127 3.18 -14.22 -7.58
C ALA A 127 3.88 -13.02 -8.22
N ALA A 128 3.77 -12.89 -9.54
CA ALA A 128 4.44 -11.86 -10.31
C ALA A 128 3.46 -11.01 -11.12
N ARG A 129 3.81 -9.74 -11.29
CA ARG A 129 3.22 -8.84 -12.27
C ARG A 129 4.29 -7.87 -12.77
N ARG A 130 3.93 -7.05 -13.75
CA ARG A 130 4.82 -5.94 -14.16
C ARG A 130 5.03 -5.01 -12.96
N GLY A 131 6.28 -4.91 -12.50
CA GLY A 131 6.70 -4.00 -11.43
C GLY A 131 6.71 -4.56 -10.00
N HIS A 132 6.13 -5.75 -9.73
CA HIS A 132 6.22 -6.34 -8.38
C HIS A 132 6.18 -7.87 -8.41
N VAL A 133 6.88 -8.48 -7.45
CA VAL A 133 6.95 -9.94 -7.31
C VAL A 133 7.19 -10.31 -5.84
N PHE A 134 6.55 -11.38 -5.39
CA PHE A 134 6.72 -11.94 -4.04
C PHE A 134 6.55 -13.46 -4.03
N VAL A 135 7.11 -14.13 -3.01
CA VAL A 135 7.08 -15.59 -2.87
C VAL A 135 5.93 -15.99 -1.95
N LEU A 136 5.20 -17.05 -2.33
CA LEU A 136 4.10 -17.60 -1.54
C LEU A 136 4.63 -18.55 -0.47
N GLU A 137 4.33 -18.27 0.80
CA GLU A 137 4.78 -19.07 1.94
C GLU A 137 3.66 -19.99 2.45
N GLN A 138 2.47 -19.44 2.72
CA GLN A 138 1.36 -20.18 3.31
C GLN A 138 0.02 -19.66 2.81
N HIS A 139 -0.93 -20.55 2.52
CA HIS A 139 -2.30 -20.15 2.18
C HIS A 139 -3.02 -19.69 3.44
N VAL A 140 -3.66 -18.52 3.37
CA VAL A 140 -4.48 -17.98 4.48
C VAL A 140 -5.95 -18.27 4.24
N GLY A 141 -6.43 -18.05 3.00
CA GLY A 141 -7.80 -18.32 2.60
C GLY A 141 -8.21 -17.51 1.36
N GLY A 142 -9.04 -18.09 0.49
CA GLY A 142 -9.40 -17.46 -0.79
C GLY A 142 -8.16 -17.06 -1.60
N ASP A 143 -8.12 -15.80 -2.05
CA ASP A 143 -6.97 -15.22 -2.77
C ASP A 143 -5.86 -14.69 -1.85
N MET A 144 -5.95 -14.88 -0.53
CA MET A 144 -5.00 -14.36 0.44
C MET A 144 -3.92 -15.39 0.79
N TRP A 145 -2.67 -14.96 0.71
CA TRP A 145 -1.48 -15.76 1.00
C TRP A 145 -0.52 -15.01 1.89
N MET A 146 0.09 -15.70 2.84
CA MET A 146 1.27 -15.20 3.53
C MET A 146 2.41 -15.15 2.50
N ALA A 147 2.94 -13.95 2.29
CA ALA A 147 3.90 -13.66 1.25
C ALA A 147 5.22 -13.17 1.85
N TYR A 148 6.33 -13.75 1.40
CA TYR A 148 7.65 -13.13 1.53
C TYR A 148 7.77 -12.06 0.44
N ASP A 149 7.68 -10.79 0.86
CA ASP A 149 7.56 -9.62 0.01
C ASP A 149 8.74 -8.68 0.23
N SER A 150 9.76 -8.81 -0.62
CA SER A 150 10.94 -7.94 -0.61
C SER A 150 10.65 -6.60 -1.26
N ASN A 151 11.24 -5.51 -0.74
CA ASN A 151 11.00 -4.15 -1.21
C ASN A 151 9.51 -3.76 -1.21
N SER A 152 8.82 -4.19 -0.15
CA SER A 152 7.45 -3.80 0.17
C SER A 152 7.43 -2.42 0.86
N GLY A 153 6.36 -2.08 1.58
CA GLY A 153 6.18 -0.78 2.23
C GLY A 153 7.45 -0.29 2.96
N GLY A 154 7.80 0.98 2.74
CA GLY A 154 9.00 1.59 3.33
C GLY A 154 10.33 0.99 2.86
N HIS A 155 10.38 0.36 1.67
CA HIS A 155 11.58 -0.33 1.16
C HIS A 155 12.09 -1.43 2.12
N ALA A 156 11.18 -2.16 2.75
CA ALA A 156 11.49 -3.26 3.66
C ALA A 156 11.12 -4.63 3.07
N THR A 157 11.76 -5.68 3.56
CA THR A 157 11.33 -7.07 3.35
C THR A 157 10.37 -7.46 4.46
N ARG A 158 9.17 -7.91 4.09
CA ARG A 158 8.08 -8.26 5.01
C ARG A 158 7.56 -9.66 4.76
N VAL A 159 7.04 -10.28 5.80
CA VAL A 159 6.19 -11.47 5.71
C VAL A 159 4.79 -11.07 6.15
N HIS A 160 3.86 -11.01 5.20
CA HIS A 160 2.52 -10.47 5.44
C HIS A 160 1.46 -11.07 4.52
N ALA A 161 0.19 -10.96 4.91
CA ALA A 161 -0.92 -11.45 4.10
C ALA A 161 -1.13 -10.57 2.85
N ARG A 162 -1.16 -11.21 1.69
CA ARG A 162 -1.28 -10.54 0.39
C ARG A 162 -2.30 -11.22 -0.51
N SER A 163 -3.08 -10.38 -1.19
CA SER A 163 -4.00 -10.83 -2.23
C SER A 163 -3.24 -11.16 -3.50
N LEU A 164 -3.57 -12.28 -4.13
CA LEU A 164 -3.11 -12.65 -5.46
C LEU A 164 -3.82 -11.89 -6.59
N ARG A 165 -4.82 -11.06 -6.27
CA ARG A 165 -5.61 -10.35 -7.28
C ARG A 165 -4.70 -9.43 -8.11
N GLY A 166 -4.69 -9.64 -9.43
CA GLY A 166 -3.83 -8.91 -10.36
C GLY A 166 -2.38 -9.43 -10.46
N TYR A 167 -2.10 -10.59 -9.88
CA TYR A 167 -0.83 -11.30 -10.06
C TYR A 167 -1.04 -12.59 -10.86
N THR A 168 0.01 -12.97 -11.60
CA THR A 168 0.12 -14.29 -12.22
C THR A 168 1.00 -15.15 -11.33
N VAL A 169 0.50 -16.31 -10.93
CA VAL A 169 1.31 -17.28 -10.19
C VAL A 169 2.12 -18.12 -11.17
N VAL A 170 3.42 -18.22 -10.92
CA VAL A 170 4.38 -18.93 -11.76
C VAL A 170 5.17 -19.95 -10.95
N ASN A 171 5.63 -21.01 -11.62
CA ASN A 171 6.48 -22.03 -11.04
C ASN A 171 7.96 -21.76 -11.36
N PRO A 172 8.76 -21.25 -10.41
CA PRO A 172 10.18 -20.97 -10.63
C PRO A 172 11.07 -22.22 -10.69
N HIS A 173 10.52 -23.40 -10.37
CA HIS A 173 11.25 -24.68 -10.34
C HIS A 173 10.98 -25.56 -11.57
N ALA A 174 10.09 -25.13 -12.46
CA ALA A 174 9.86 -25.84 -13.72
C ALA A 174 11.05 -25.59 -14.66
N THR A 175 11.75 -26.67 -15.00
CA THR A 175 12.85 -26.73 -15.98
C THR A 175 12.35 -26.77 -17.40
#